data_AF-A0A7M7PKH8-F1
#
_entry.id   AF-A0A7M7PKH8-F1
#
_cell.length_a   1.000
_cell.length_b   1.000
_cell.length_c   1.000
_cell.angle_alpha   90.00
_cell.angle_beta   90.00
_cell.angle_gamma   90.00
#
_symmetry.space_group_name_H-M   'P 1'
#
loop_
_entity.id
_entity.type
_entity.pdbx_description
1 polymer ?
#
loop_
_entity_poly.entity_id
_entity_poly.type
_entity_poly.pdbx_seq_one_letter_code
_entity_poly.pdbx_strand_id
1 'polypeptide(L)'
;MEAFPDNCAVIVKKTWLFISPFGLAAALSGAIFVERGTKNNMDVLQKVVDNIHKKKCRVWFFPEGTRKLSGKNIHVEEPMLPFKMGAFNIAVLAQIPVVPVVFSSQDKFFSYADKMFKPGRIVASILPPISTSSLTLEDVPRLTDKVRTMMIEEFKRISE
;
A
#
# COMPACT_ATOMS: atom_id res chain seq x y z
N MET A 1 19.53 3.10 5.25
CA MET A 1 18.37 2.66 4.44
C MET A 1 17.15 3.29 5.09
N GLU A 2 16.61 4.36 4.50
CA GLU A 2 15.44 5.04 5.05
C GLU A 2 14.19 4.20 4.77
N ALA A 3 13.43 3.86 5.80
CA ALA A 3 12.19 3.09 5.64
C ALA A 3 11.11 3.90 4.89
N PHE A 4 11.15 5.22 5.00
CA PHE A 4 10.32 6.13 4.24
C PHE A 4 11.22 6.98 3.33
N PRO A 5 11.12 6.83 2.01
CA PRO A 5 12.04 7.50 1.12
C PRO A 5 11.75 9.00 0.99
N ASP A 6 12.79 9.80 0.72
CA ASP A 6 12.63 11.23 0.40
C ASP A 6 11.59 11.49 -0.68
N ASN A 7 10.84 12.59 -0.53
CA ASN A 7 9.79 13.04 -1.44
C ASN A 7 8.73 11.96 -1.73
N CYS A 8 8.30 11.24 -0.68
CA CYS A 8 7.28 10.21 -0.79
C CYS A 8 5.88 10.74 -0.44
N ALA A 9 4.94 10.54 -1.36
CA ALA A 9 3.54 10.88 -1.21
C ALA A 9 2.71 9.63 -0.90
N VAL A 10 1.76 9.75 0.01
CA VAL A 10 0.78 8.71 0.30
C VAL A 10 -0.47 8.94 -0.56
N ILE A 11 -1.00 7.88 -1.18
CA ILE A 11 -2.30 7.96 -1.85
C ILE A 11 -3.42 7.82 -0.82
N VAL A 12 -4.30 8.82 -0.74
CA VAL A 12 -5.39 8.88 0.23
C VAL A 12 -6.72 9.05 -0.49
N LYS A 13 -7.79 8.46 0.04
CA LYS A 13 -9.15 8.67 -0.47
C LYS A 13 -9.54 10.14 -0.26
N LYS A 14 -10.04 10.82 -1.30
CA LYS A 14 -10.41 12.25 -1.28
C LYS A 14 -11.30 12.65 -0.09
N THR A 15 -12.19 11.76 0.37
CA THR A 15 -13.04 12.01 1.55
C THR A 15 -12.25 12.31 2.84
N TRP A 16 -11.01 11.81 2.98
CA TRP A 16 -10.17 12.07 4.15
C TRP A 16 -9.72 13.52 4.25
N LEU A 17 -9.75 14.29 3.15
CA LEU A 17 -9.47 15.72 3.18
C LEU A 17 -10.40 16.48 4.13
N PHE A 18 -11.63 15.97 4.31
CA PHE A 18 -12.66 16.61 5.13
C PHE A 18 -12.61 16.19 6.61
N ILE A 19 -11.71 15.28 6.99
CA ILE A 19 -11.58 14.82 8.38
C ILE A 19 -10.56 15.72 9.09
N SER A 20 -11.01 16.75 9.80
CA SER A 20 -10.11 17.62 10.59
C SER A 20 -9.66 16.93 11.89
N PRO A 21 -8.38 17.04 12.31
CA PRO A 21 -7.27 17.80 11.70
C PRO A 21 -6.47 17.01 10.66
N PHE A 22 -6.74 15.72 10.47
CA PHE A 22 -5.95 14.82 9.63
C PHE A 22 -5.89 15.24 8.16
N GLY A 23 -7.01 15.67 7.59
CA GLY A 23 -7.11 16.08 6.19
C GLY A 23 -6.22 17.27 5.84
N LEU A 24 -6.13 18.25 6.75
CA LEU A 24 -5.24 19.39 6.60
C LEU A 24 -3.77 18.96 6.66
N ALA A 25 -3.41 18.11 7.62
CA ALA A 25 -2.06 17.58 7.75
C ALA A 25 -1.65 16.76 6.50
N ALA A 26 -2.55 15.91 5.99
CA ALA A 26 -2.31 15.13 4.78
C ALA A 26 -2.18 16.00 3.52
N ALA A 27 -2.93 17.10 3.43
CA ALA A 27 -2.80 18.04 2.32
C ALA A 27 -1.45 18.76 2.35
N LEU A 28 -1.00 19.21 3.53
CA LEU A 28 0.28 19.88 3.70
C LEU A 28 1.49 18.94 3.52
N SER A 29 1.33 17.64 3.78
CA SER A 29 2.38 16.65 3.55
C SER A 29 2.57 16.24 2.09
N GLY A 30 1.74 16.77 1.17
CA GLY A 30 1.82 16.46 -0.26
C GLY A 30 1.13 15.15 -0.65
N ALA A 31 0.19 14.64 0.16
CA ALA A 31 -0.58 13.44 -0.17
C ALA A 31 -1.35 13.60 -1.49
N ILE A 32 -1.45 12.50 -2.24
CA ILE A 32 -2.19 12.45 -3.51
C ILE A 32 -3.61 11.98 -3.21
N PHE A 33 -4.58 12.88 -3.33
CA PHE A 33 -6.00 12.57 -3.09
C PHE A 33 -6.65 11.98 -4.34
N VAL A 34 -7.24 10.80 -4.20
CA VAL A 34 -7.91 10.09 -5.29
C VAL A 34 -9.41 9.96 -4.99
N GLU A 35 -10.24 10.36 -5.95
CA GLU A 35 -11.68 10.20 -5.92
C GLU A 35 -12.07 8.87 -6.59
N ARG A 36 -12.82 8.02 -5.89
CA ARG A 36 -13.31 6.74 -6.43
C ARG A 36 -14.79 6.89 -6.74
N GLY A 37 -15.14 7.09 -8.01
CA GLY A 37 -16.53 7.22 -8.42
C GLY A 37 -16.69 7.37 -9.93
N THR A 38 -17.44 6.44 -10.53
CA THR A 38 -17.86 6.31 -11.94
C THR A 38 -16.89 5.62 -12.91
N LYS A 39 -17.49 4.97 -13.92
CA LYS A 39 -17.05 3.75 -14.61
C LYS A 39 -15.81 3.88 -15.51
N ASN A 40 -15.13 5.02 -15.54
CA ASN A 40 -13.87 5.24 -16.26
C ASN A 40 -12.86 5.97 -15.37
N ASN A 41 -12.18 5.24 -14.47
CA ASN A 41 -11.16 5.77 -13.56
C ASN A 41 -9.79 6.01 -14.23
N MET A 42 -9.64 5.75 -15.54
CA MET A 42 -8.35 5.88 -16.24
C MET A 42 -7.81 7.31 -16.22
N ASP A 43 -8.68 8.31 -16.39
CA ASP A 43 -8.27 9.72 -16.34
C ASP A 43 -7.75 10.13 -14.96
N VAL A 44 -8.32 9.54 -13.89
CA VAL A 44 -7.89 9.77 -12.51
C VAL A 44 -6.52 9.14 -12.29
N LEU A 45 -6.32 7.90 -12.78
CA LEU A 45 -5.03 7.23 -12.71
C LEU A 45 -3.96 7.99 -13.49
N GLN A 46 -4.29 8.48 -14.70
CA GLN A 46 -3.37 9.25 -15.53
C GLN A 46 -2.95 10.56 -14.85
N LYS A 47 -3.89 11.30 -14.25
CA LYS A 47 -3.55 12.50 -13.44
C LYS A 47 -2.60 12.19 -12.29
N VAL A 48 -2.73 11.02 -11.67
CA VAL A 48 -1.81 10.59 -10.61
C VAL A 48 -0.44 10.30 -11.19
N VAL A 49 -0.36 9.60 -12.32
CA VAL A 49 0.89 9.32 -13.05
C VAL A 49 1.61 10.62 -13.45
N ASP A 50 0.89 11.58 -14.03
CA ASP A 50 1.44 12.87 -14.44
C ASP A 50 2.01 13.64 -13.23
N ASN A 51 1.31 13.59 -12.09
CA ASN A 51 1.79 14.21 -10.85
C ASN A 51 3.05 13.52 -10.31
N ILE A 52 3.12 12.19 -10.39
CA ILE A 52 4.30 11.42 -9.98
C ILE A 52 5.52 11.84 -10.78
N HIS A 53 5.39 11.92 -12.11
CA HIS A 53 6.48 12.35 -12.99
C HIS A 53 6.84 13.82 -12.80
N LYS A 54 5.85 14.71 -12.74
CA LYS A 54 6.06 16.16 -12.57
C LYS A 54 6.75 16.50 -11.25
N LYS A 55 6.30 15.89 -10.15
CA LYS A 55 6.84 16.15 -8.81
C LYS A 55 8.05 15.28 -8.46
N LYS A 56 8.40 14.33 -9.32
CA LYS A 56 9.41 13.29 -9.07
C LYS A 56 9.22 12.64 -7.69
N CYS A 57 7.97 12.40 -7.31
CA CYS A 57 7.63 11.88 -6.00
C CYS A 57 7.52 10.36 -6.03
N ARG A 58 7.95 9.73 -4.95
CA ARG A 58 7.74 8.29 -4.71
C ARG A 58 6.35 8.09 -4.12
N VAL A 59 5.76 6.91 -4.30
CA VAL A 59 4.40 6.65 -3.82
C VAL A 59 4.39 5.51 -2.82
N TRP A 60 3.84 5.76 -1.64
CA TRP A 60 3.56 4.74 -0.64
C TRP A 60 2.09 4.37 -0.65
N PHE A 61 1.80 3.06 -0.67
CA PHE A 61 0.42 2.57 -0.62
C PHE A 61 0.34 1.25 0.14
N PHE A 62 -0.85 0.99 0.71
CA PHE A 62 -1.20 -0.28 1.33
C PHE A 62 -2.21 -1.00 0.42
N PRO A 63 -1.82 -2.06 -0.29
CA PRO A 63 -2.66 -2.69 -1.31
C PRO A 63 -3.93 -3.33 -0.74
N GLU A 64 -3.92 -3.80 0.50
CA GLU A 64 -5.10 -4.33 1.20
C GLU A 64 -6.19 -3.26 1.42
N GLY A 65 -5.76 -2.00 1.62
CA GLY A 65 -6.63 -0.86 1.86
C GLY A 65 -7.34 -0.86 3.22
N THR A 66 -7.10 -1.85 4.07
CA THR A 66 -7.46 -1.88 5.50
C THR A 66 -6.48 -2.80 6.22
N ARG A 67 -6.31 -2.60 7.53
CA ARG A 67 -5.53 -3.50 8.37
C ARG A 67 -6.30 -4.81 8.60
N LYS A 68 -5.61 -5.95 8.60
CA LYS A 68 -6.11 -7.18 9.22
C LYS A 68 -6.14 -6.94 10.74
N LEU A 69 -7.31 -7.10 11.35
CA LEU A 69 -7.51 -6.91 12.79
C LEU A 69 -8.07 -8.18 13.40
N SER A 70 -7.48 -8.61 14.52
CA SER A 70 -8.01 -9.69 15.34
C SER A 70 -9.49 -9.43 15.66
N GLY A 71 -10.35 -10.43 15.40
CA GLY A 71 -11.79 -10.43 15.67
C GLY A 71 -12.70 -9.81 14.61
N LYS A 72 -12.20 -9.01 13.65
CA LYS A 72 -13.05 -8.34 12.64
C LYS A 72 -12.94 -8.93 11.23
N ASN A 73 -11.73 -9.32 10.82
CA ASN A 73 -11.45 -9.90 9.50
C ASN A 73 -10.67 -11.23 9.64
N ILE A 74 -10.93 -11.97 10.71
CA ILE A 74 -10.19 -13.19 11.09
C ILE A 74 -10.51 -14.39 10.17
N HIS A 75 -11.60 -14.32 9.41
CA HIS A 75 -12.02 -15.39 8.49
C HIS A 75 -11.07 -15.61 7.29
N VAL A 76 -10.05 -14.76 7.13
CA VAL A 76 -8.99 -14.95 6.15
C VAL A 76 -7.83 -15.67 6.85
N GLU A 77 -7.68 -16.97 6.56
CA GLU A 77 -6.57 -17.79 7.08
C GLU A 77 -5.21 -17.25 6.65
N GLU A 78 -5.15 -16.66 5.45
CA GLU A 78 -3.92 -16.07 4.92
C GLU A 78 -3.47 -14.84 5.72
N PRO A 79 -2.15 -14.60 5.85
CA PRO A 79 -1.62 -13.54 6.70
C PRO A 79 -1.96 -12.12 6.21
N MET A 80 -2.28 -11.95 4.92
CA MET A 80 -2.61 -10.66 4.29
C MET A 80 -3.96 -10.71 3.59
N LEU A 81 -4.71 -9.61 3.57
CA LEU A 81 -5.94 -9.52 2.81
C LEU A 81 -5.69 -9.52 1.28
N PRO A 82 -6.73 -9.72 0.45
CA PRO A 82 -6.60 -9.56 -0.99
C PRO A 82 -6.16 -8.15 -1.39
N PHE A 83 -5.24 -8.06 -2.35
CA PHE A 83 -4.69 -6.79 -2.80
C PHE A 83 -5.59 -6.10 -3.83
N LYS A 84 -5.75 -4.79 -3.69
CA LYS A 84 -6.45 -3.95 -4.67
C LYS A 84 -5.49 -3.54 -5.79
N MET A 85 -5.91 -3.73 -7.03
CA MET A 85 -5.09 -3.50 -8.22
C MET A 85 -4.80 -2.02 -8.53
N GLY A 86 -5.55 -1.07 -7.96
CA GLY A 86 -5.47 0.34 -8.36
C GLY A 86 -4.07 0.97 -8.23
N ALA A 87 -3.28 0.58 -7.23
CA ALA A 87 -1.92 1.07 -7.08
C ALA A 87 -0.93 0.39 -8.05
N PHE A 88 -1.15 -0.88 -8.38
CA PHE A 88 -0.37 -1.60 -9.39
C PHE A 88 -0.65 -1.06 -10.80
N ASN A 89 -1.89 -0.67 -11.10
CA ASN A 89 -2.21 0.07 -12.32
C ASN A 89 -1.38 1.36 -12.44
N ILE A 90 -1.25 2.14 -11.35
CA ILE A 90 -0.44 3.36 -11.36
C ILE A 90 1.04 3.03 -11.59
N ALA A 91 1.56 1.99 -10.93
CA ALA A 91 2.96 1.59 -11.08
C ALA A 91 3.29 1.17 -12.52
N VAL A 92 2.38 0.44 -13.18
CA VAL A 92 2.52 0.04 -14.58
C VAL A 92 2.35 1.23 -15.53
N LEU A 93 1.34 2.08 -15.35
CA LEU A 93 1.15 3.26 -16.20
C LEU A 93 2.30 4.26 -16.09
N ALA A 94 2.85 4.45 -14.89
CA ALA A 94 4.00 5.32 -14.65
C ALA A 94 5.34 4.66 -15.02
N GLN A 95 5.35 3.36 -15.35
CA GLN A 95 6.54 2.54 -15.60
C GLN A 95 7.60 2.68 -14.47
N ILE A 96 7.13 2.64 -13.22
CA ILE A 96 7.98 2.72 -12.01
C ILE A 96 8.02 1.38 -11.28
N PRO A 97 9.18 0.98 -10.70
CA PRO A 97 9.29 -0.28 -9.99
C PRO A 97 8.47 -0.30 -8.71
N VAL A 98 7.96 -1.47 -8.35
CA VAL A 98 7.27 -1.71 -7.08
C VAL A 98 8.26 -2.31 -6.08
N VAL A 99 8.38 -1.70 -4.89
CA VAL A 99 9.25 -2.20 -3.81
C VAL A 99 8.36 -2.76 -2.68
N PRO A 100 8.28 -4.08 -2.49
CA PRO A 100 7.47 -4.65 -1.42
C PRO A 100 8.14 -4.46 -0.06
N VAL A 101 7.38 -3.98 0.92
CA VAL A 101 7.81 -3.85 2.32
C VAL A 101 6.89 -4.69 3.19
N VAL A 102 7.47 -5.63 3.93
CA VAL A 102 6.76 -6.63 4.73
C VAL A 102 7.06 -6.41 6.21
N PHE A 103 6.00 -6.40 7.02
CA PHE A 103 6.11 -6.25 8.47
C PHE A 103 5.75 -7.58 9.15
N SER A 104 6.51 -7.98 10.17
CA SER A 104 6.24 -9.20 10.94
C SER A 104 4.91 -9.15 11.69
N SER A 105 4.40 -10.31 12.10
CA SER A 105 3.18 -10.43 12.91
C SER A 105 3.24 -9.54 14.15
N GLN A 106 2.09 -8.93 14.45
CA GLN A 106 1.87 -8.07 15.60
C GLN A 106 1.04 -8.77 16.69
N ASP A 107 0.62 -10.02 16.45
CA ASP A 107 -0.35 -10.74 17.29
C ASP A 107 0.17 -10.95 18.72
N LYS A 108 1.50 -11.01 18.90
CA LYS A 108 2.16 -11.17 20.20
C LYS A 108 1.91 -9.99 21.15
N PHE A 109 1.64 -8.78 20.64
CA PHE A 109 1.56 -7.57 21.46
C PHE A 109 0.39 -6.63 21.13
N PHE A 110 -0.29 -6.81 19.99
CA PHE A 110 -1.46 -6.05 19.60
C PHE A 110 -2.64 -6.99 19.31
N SER A 111 -3.74 -6.83 20.06
CA SER A 111 -5.01 -7.48 19.77
C SER A 111 -6.14 -6.45 19.81
N TYR A 112 -6.81 -6.28 18.68
CA TYR A 112 -7.97 -5.38 18.58
C TYR A 112 -9.17 -5.92 19.35
N ALA A 113 -9.42 -7.24 19.28
CA ALA A 113 -10.52 -7.90 19.98
C ALA A 113 -10.40 -7.74 21.51
N ASP A 114 -9.20 -7.95 22.04
CA ASP A 114 -8.93 -7.89 23.48
C ASP A 114 -8.58 -6.48 23.96
N LYS A 115 -8.59 -5.49 23.06
CA LYS A 115 -8.15 -4.11 23.31
C LYS A 115 -6.75 -4.04 23.95
N MET A 116 -5.88 -4.96 23.58
CA MET A 116 -4.55 -5.11 24.16
C MET A 116 -3.51 -4.43 23.27
N PHE A 117 -2.67 -3.60 23.88
CA PHE A 117 -1.48 -3.06 23.24
C PHE A 117 -0.34 -3.05 24.25
N LYS A 118 0.66 -3.91 24.03
CA LYS A 118 1.84 -4.07 24.88
C LYS A 118 3.09 -3.65 24.10
N PRO A 119 4.19 -3.30 24.80
CA PRO A 119 5.49 -3.15 24.14
C PRO A 119 5.84 -4.42 23.37
N GLY A 120 6.35 -4.25 22.16
CA GLY A 120 6.68 -5.34 21.27
C GLY A 120 7.69 -4.91 20.21
N ARG A 121 8.18 -5.89 19.47
CA ARG A 121 9.14 -5.67 18.38
C ARG A 121 8.48 -6.03 17.06
N ILE A 122 8.61 -5.14 16.08
CA ILE A 122 8.23 -5.39 14.68
C ILE A 122 9.51 -5.46 13.87
N VAL A 123 9.61 -6.48 13.01
CA VAL A 123 10.65 -6.57 11.99
C VAL A 123 10.06 -6.07 10.68
N ALA A 124 10.75 -5.14 10.03
CA ALA A 124 10.43 -4.70 8.68
C ALA A 124 11.46 -5.29 7.71
N SER A 125 10.99 -5.99 6.69
CA SER A 125 11.81 -6.53 5.62
C SER A 125 11.46 -5.84 4.30
N ILE A 126 12.49 -5.42 3.56
CA ILE A 126 12.36 -4.74 2.29
C ILE A 126 12.82 -5.72 1.21
N LEU A 127 11.90 -6.12 0.34
CA LEU A 127 12.19 -7.04 -0.76
C LEU A 127 12.80 -6.29 -1.96
N PRO A 128 13.51 -7.01 -2.85
CA PRO A 128 14.05 -6.41 -4.06
C PRO A 128 12.98 -5.71 -4.91
N PRO A 129 13.32 -4.59 -5.59
CA PRO A 129 12.42 -3.92 -6.50
C PRO A 129 11.97 -4.83 -7.65
N ILE A 130 10.67 -4.79 -7.95
CA ILE A 130 10.06 -5.50 -9.06
C ILE A 130 9.86 -4.50 -10.18
N SER A 131 10.57 -4.72 -11.30
CA SER A 131 10.43 -3.85 -12.47
C SER A 131 9.04 -3.98 -13.09
N THR A 132 8.47 -2.84 -13.47
CA THR A 132 7.25 -2.75 -14.29
C THR A 132 7.56 -2.39 -15.75
N SER A 133 8.85 -2.31 -16.12
CA SER A 133 9.27 -2.04 -17.49
C SER A 133 8.64 -3.04 -18.45
N SER A 134 8.03 -2.52 -19.52
CA SER A 134 7.37 -3.30 -20.58
C SER A 134 6.11 -4.06 -20.14
N LEU A 135 5.63 -3.88 -18.90
CA LEU A 135 4.33 -4.40 -18.50
C LEU A 135 3.21 -3.49 -19.00
N THR A 136 2.08 -4.11 -19.31
CA THR A 136 0.85 -3.42 -19.71
C THR A 136 -0.23 -3.60 -18.63
N LEU A 137 -1.38 -2.92 -18.78
CA LEU A 137 -2.49 -3.07 -17.84
C LEU A 137 -3.02 -4.51 -17.76
N GLU A 138 -2.84 -5.30 -18.81
CA GLU A 138 -3.23 -6.71 -18.86
C GLU A 138 -2.37 -7.58 -17.92
N ASP A 139 -1.14 -7.15 -17.64
CA ASP A 139 -0.22 -7.85 -16.74
C ASP A 139 -0.49 -7.55 -15.26
N VAL A 140 -1.29 -6.52 -14.95
CA VAL A 140 -1.50 -6.05 -13.58
C VAL A 140 -2.06 -7.13 -12.63
N PRO A 141 -3.04 -7.96 -13.03
CA PRO A 141 -3.49 -9.06 -12.17
C PRO A 141 -2.35 -10.00 -11.78
N ARG A 142 -1.55 -10.42 -12.77
CA ARG A 142 -0.39 -11.31 -12.54
C ARG A 142 0.67 -10.66 -11.66
N LEU A 143 0.96 -9.37 -11.87
CA LEU A 143 1.89 -8.60 -11.04
C LEU A 143 1.40 -8.52 -9.59
N THR A 144 0.11 -8.25 -9.40
CA THR A 144 -0.52 -8.12 -8.08
C THR A 144 -0.41 -9.43 -7.30
N ASP A 145 -0.75 -10.54 -7.93
CA ASP A 145 -0.69 -11.86 -7.31
C ASP A 145 0.76 -12.27 -7.01
N LYS A 146 1.69 -12.04 -7.94
CA LYS A 146 3.12 -12.29 -7.72
C LYS A 146 3.66 -11.53 -6.51
N VAL A 147 3.37 -10.23 -6.43
CA VAL A 147 3.82 -9.37 -5.31
C VAL A 147 3.21 -9.88 -4.00
N ARG A 148 1.92 -10.20 -3.99
CA ARG A 148 1.23 -10.72 -2.81
C ARG A 148 1.84 -12.02 -2.32
N THR A 149 2.09 -12.98 -3.21
CA THR A 149 2.69 -14.27 -2.85
C THR A 149 4.08 -14.08 -2.22
N MET A 150 4.96 -13.29 -2.84
CA MET A 150 6.28 -13.00 -2.29
C MET A 150 6.21 -12.33 -0.91
N MET A 151 5.25 -11.41 -0.73
CA MET A 151 5.05 -10.75 0.56
C MET A 151 4.53 -11.71 1.64
N ILE A 152 3.67 -12.67 1.29
CA ILE A 152 3.16 -13.70 2.21
C ILE A 152 4.27 -14.67 2.62
N GLU A 153 5.10 -15.11 1.68
CA GLU A 153 6.25 -15.97 1.94
C GLU A 153 7.24 -15.28 2.90
N GLU A 154 7.58 -14.03 2.61
CA GLU A 154 8.47 -13.25 3.45
C GLU A 154 7.86 -12.98 4.84
N PHE A 155 6.54 -12.73 4.91
CA PHE A 155 5.84 -12.55 6.18
C PHE A 155 5.98 -13.77 7.08
N LYS A 156 5.79 -14.97 6.53
CA LYS A 156 5.95 -16.22 7.27
C LYS A 156 7.37 -16.32 7.81
N ARG A 157 8.38 -16.09 6.95
CA ARG A 157 9.80 -16.13 7.31
C ARG A 157 10.20 -15.17 8.45
N ILE A 158 9.65 -13.96 8.48
CA ILE A 158 10.01 -12.95 9.49
C ILE A 158 9.11 -12.96 10.73
N SER A 159 8.04 -13.76 10.73
CA SER A 159 7.08 -13.83 11.84
C SER A 159 7.22 -15.08 12.71
N GLU A 160 8.03 -16.04 12.27
CA GLU A 160 8.58 -17.12 13.11
C GLU A 160 9.38 -16.54 14.29
#